data_AF-A0A2Y9TY12-F1
#
_entry.id   AF-A0A2Y9TY12-F1
#
_cell.length_a   1.000
_cell.length_b   1.000
_cell.length_c   1.000
_cell.angle_alpha   90.00
_cell.angle_beta   90.00
_cell.angle_gamma   90.00
#
_symmetry.space_group_name_H-M   'P 1'
#
loop_
_entity.id
_entity.type
_entity.pdbx_description
1 polymer ?
#
loop_
_entity_poly.entity_id
_entity_poly.type
_entity_poly.pdbx_seq_one_letter_code
_entity_poly.pdbx_strand_id
1 'polypeptide(L)'
;MKNEFILSEVILPEDIKGKILSSELSFSKFYARNPRDELRELIIHLKNTEISGLVILGGKESIEVLQNIQDELIDIFAGKNSSYFFKIYINKNSNDAISFIMIDRDKGNIIN
;
A
#
# COMPACT_ATOMS: atom_id res chain seq x y z
N MET A 1 -7.49 10.63 -30.60
CA MET A 1 -6.22 10.77 -29.85
C MET A 1 -6.41 10.08 -28.51
N LYS A 2 -5.35 9.42 -28.02
CA LYS A 2 -5.33 8.52 -26.86
C LYS A 2 -5.85 9.20 -25.58
N ASN A 3 -6.63 8.45 -24.80
CA ASN A 3 -7.10 8.81 -23.46
C ASN A 3 -5.91 8.97 -22.51
N GLU A 4 -5.69 10.19 -22.04
CA GLU A 4 -4.87 10.47 -20.88
C GLU A 4 -5.74 10.27 -19.64
N PHE A 5 -5.53 9.17 -18.92
CA PHE A 5 -6.10 9.00 -17.59
C PHE A 5 -5.37 9.97 -16.66
N ILE A 6 -6.02 11.10 -16.39
CA ILE A 6 -5.63 11.99 -15.30
C ILE A 6 -5.93 11.25 -14.00
N LEU A 7 -4.90 10.60 -13.44
CA LEU A 7 -4.85 10.08 -12.07
C LEU A 7 -4.79 11.26 -11.07
N SER A 8 -5.68 12.24 -11.21
CA SER A 8 -5.76 13.36 -10.28
C SER A 8 -6.34 12.87 -8.98
N GLU A 9 -5.46 12.85 -7.97
CA GLU A 9 -5.79 13.01 -6.57
C GLU A 9 -6.46 11.81 -5.90
N VAL A 10 -5.73 10.68 -5.89
CA VAL A 10 -5.80 9.81 -4.72
C VAL A 10 -5.34 10.66 -3.53
N ILE A 11 -6.26 11.06 -2.67
CA ILE A 11 -5.97 11.78 -1.43
C ILE A 11 -5.26 10.80 -0.50
N LEU A 12 -3.94 10.68 -0.70
CA LEU A 12 -3.05 10.04 0.24
C LEU A 12 -2.77 11.04 1.37
N PRO A 13 -2.71 10.59 2.64
CA PRO A 13 -2.20 11.39 3.75
C PRO A 13 -0.99 12.22 3.32
N GLU A 14 -0.93 13.49 3.71
CA GLU A 14 0.09 14.44 3.22
C GLU A 14 1.52 13.92 3.44
N ASP A 15 1.75 13.19 4.54
CA ASP A 15 3.02 12.51 4.86
C ASP A 15 3.44 11.45 3.82
N ILE A 16 2.46 10.80 3.20
CA ILE A 16 2.64 9.75 2.19
C ILE A 16 2.82 10.37 0.81
N LYS A 17 2.07 11.44 0.50
CA LYS A 17 2.20 12.17 -0.76
C LYS A 17 3.62 12.73 -0.93
N GLY A 18 4.21 13.26 0.14
CA GLY A 18 5.60 13.77 0.13
C GLY A 18 6.68 12.70 -0.06
N LYS A 19 6.51 11.49 0.51
CA LYS A 19 7.47 10.39 0.37
C LYS A 19 7.29 9.58 -0.92
N ILE A 20 6.06 9.26 -1.31
CA ILE A 20 5.77 8.42 -2.48
C ILE A 20 6.12 9.12 -3.80
N LEU A 21 5.91 10.43 -3.89
CA LEU A 21 6.08 11.20 -5.13
C LEU A 21 7.45 11.86 -5.29
N SER A 22 8.30 11.89 -4.25
CA SER A 22 9.62 12.56 -4.32
C SER A 22 10.74 11.67 -4.89
N SER A 23 10.47 10.39 -5.18
CA SER A 23 11.50 9.44 -5.62
C SER A 23 10.99 8.58 -6.79
N GLU A 24 11.81 8.43 -7.83
CA GLU A 24 11.47 7.63 -9.01
C GLU A 24 11.16 6.18 -8.63
N LEU A 25 9.94 5.73 -8.93
CA LEU A 25 9.57 4.33 -8.71
C LEU A 25 10.33 3.46 -9.70
N SER A 26 11.06 2.47 -9.19
CA SER A 26 11.71 1.46 -10.03
C SER A 26 10.72 0.40 -10.51
N PHE A 27 9.55 0.33 -9.88
CA PHE A 27 8.47 -0.56 -10.27
C PHE A 27 7.12 -0.04 -9.76
N SER A 28 6.09 -0.20 -10.58
CA SER A 28 4.69 0.00 -10.19
C SER A 28 3.79 -0.97 -10.94
N LYS A 29 2.73 -1.46 -10.29
CA LYS A 29 1.75 -2.36 -10.90
C LYS A 29 0.36 -2.15 -10.28
N PHE A 30 -0.64 -2.13 -11.14
CA PHE A 30 -2.04 -2.22 -10.76
C PHE A 30 -2.54 -3.67 -10.94
N TYR A 31 -3.24 -4.22 -9.96
CA TYR A 31 -3.83 -5.55 -10.04
C TYR A 31 -4.99 -5.73 -9.05
N ALA A 32 -5.87 -6.69 -9.34
CA ALA A 32 -6.96 -7.07 -8.44
C ALA A 32 -6.59 -8.34 -7.66
N ARG A 33 -7.09 -8.47 -6.43
CA ARG A 33 -6.87 -9.65 -5.59
C ARG A 33 -8.05 -9.95 -4.68
N ASN A 34 -8.19 -11.22 -4.26
CA ASN A 34 -9.11 -11.58 -3.18
C ASN A 34 -8.67 -10.94 -1.84
N PRO A 35 -9.57 -10.24 -1.12
CA PRO A 35 -9.22 -9.55 0.13
C PRO A 35 -8.72 -10.49 1.24
N ARG A 36 -9.23 -11.73 1.32
CA ARG A 36 -8.81 -12.69 2.36
C ARG A 36 -7.39 -13.18 2.12
N ASP A 37 -7.00 -13.38 0.87
CA ASP A 37 -5.62 -13.73 0.52
C ASP A 37 -4.65 -12.58 0.79
N GLU A 38 -5.05 -11.35 0.47
CA GLU A 38 -4.25 -10.16 0.76
C GLU A 38 -4.10 -9.96 2.28
N LEU A 39 -5.19 -10.10 3.05
CA LEU A 39 -5.19 -10.05 4.51
C LEU A 39 -4.24 -11.09 5.10
N ARG A 40 -4.32 -12.34 4.63
CA ARG A 40 -3.43 -13.42 5.09
C ARG A 40 -1.97 -13.07 4.84
N GLU A 41 -1.64 -12.55 3.65
CA GLU A 41 -0.27 -12.13 3.32
C GLU A 41 0.19 -10.97 4.22
N LEU A 42 -0.66 -9.97 4.45
CA LEU A 42 -0.32 -8.84 5.32
C LEU A 42 -0.05 -9.29 6.76
N ILE A 43 -0.87 -10.20 7.32
CA ILE A 43 -0.64 -10.77 8.65
C ILE A 43 0.71 -11.48 8.71
N ILE A 44 1.10 -12.22 7.66
CA ILE A 44 2.40 -12.88 7.59
C ILE A 44 3.52 -11.84 7.56
N HIS A 45 3.39 -10.78 6.75
CA HIS A 45 4.38 -9.71 6.69
C HIS A 45 4.58 -9.04 8.04
N LEU A 46 3.48 -8.71 8.75
CA LEU A 46 3.55 -8.14 10.09
C LEU A 46 4.21 -9.08 11.09
N LYS A 47 3.88 -10.37 11.10
CA LYS A 47 4.59 -11.34 11.96
C LYS A 47 6.08 -11.42 11.64
N ASN A 48 6.46 -11.33 10.36
CA ASN A 48 7.86 -11.33 9.97
C ASN A 48 8.60 -10.05 10.41
N THR A 49 7.91 -8.91 10.60
CA THR A 49 8.55 -7.68 11.11
C THR A 49 9.14 -7.86 12.51
N GLU A 50 8.49 -8.66 13.35
CA GLU A 50 8.92 -8.94 14.73
C GLU A 50 10.32 -9.58 14.79
N ILE A 51 10.73 -10.26 13.71
CA ILE A 51 11.99 -11.02 13.64
C ILE A 51 13.00 -10.34 12.70
N SER A 52 12.52 -9.74 11.60
CA SER A 52 13.38 -9.19 10.55
C SER A 52 13.84 -7.74 10.79
N GLY A 53 13.19 -7.02 11.70
CA GLY A 53 13.43 -5.59 11.91
C GLY A 53 12.90 -4.70 10.78
N LEU A 54 12.10 -5.26 9.86
CA LEU A 54 11.36 -4.49 8.86
C LEU A 54 10.29 -3.64 9.55
N VAL A 55 10.02 -2.45 9.01
CA VAL A 55 8.95 -1.57 9.50
C VAL A 55 7.83 -1.54 8.47
N ILE A 56 6.60 -1.82 8.92
CA ILE A 56 5.39 -1.72 8.10
C ILE A 56 4.49 -0.63 8.68
N LEU A 57 4.32 0.45 7.92
CA LEU A 57 3.36 1.51 8.22
C LEU A 57 1.98 1.16 7.65
N GLY A 58 0.91 1.54 8.34
CA GLY A 58 -0.48 1.32 7.93
C GLY A 58 -0.96 -0.13 8.02
N GLY A 59 -0.14 -1.04 8.59
CA GLY A 59 -0.42 -2.47 8.61
C GLY A 59 -1.61 -2.87 9.46
N LYS A 60 -1.78 -2.26 10.65
CA LYS A 60 -2.91 -2.60 11.55
C LYS A 60 -4.24 -2.09 10.99
N GLU A 61 -4.24 -0.85 10.53
CA GLU A 61 -5.37 -0.18 9.90
C GLU A 61 -5.79 -0.92 8.63
N SER A 62 -4.81 -1.37 7.82
CA SER A 62 -5.06 -2.21 6.65
C SER A 62 -5.68 -3.56 6.99
N ILE A 63 -5.29 -4.20 8.11
CA ILE A 63 -5.95 -5.44 8.56
C ILE A 63 -7.43 -5.19 8.83
N GLU A 64 -7.76 -4.15 9.59
CA GLU A 64 -9.14 -3.83 9.94
C GLU A 64 -9.98 -3.54 8.70
N VAL A 65 -9.44 -2.78 7.75
CA VAL A 65 -10.12 -2.51 6.47
C VAL A 65 -10.32 -3.80 5.68
N LEU A 66 -9.27 -4.60 5.45
CA LEU A 66 -9.35 -5.83 4.67
C LEU A 66 -10.29 -6.89 5.29
N GLN A 67 -10.44 -6.92 6.61
CA GLN A 67 -11.38 -7.80 7.30
C GLN A 67 -12.84 -7.44 7.04
N ASN A 68 -13.14 -6.16 6.80
CA ASN A 68 -14.50 -5.65 6.62
C ASN A 68 -14.94 -5.57 5.16
N ILE A 69 -14.05 -5.81 4.20
CA ILE A 69 -14.39 -5.82 2.77
C ILE A 69 -15.24 -7.05 2.45
N GLN A 70 -16.43 -6.80 1.91
CA GLN A 70 -17.35 -7.86 1.45
C GLN A 70 -17.20 -8.16 -0.04
N ASP A 71 -16.51 -7.30 -0.79
CA ASP A 71 -16.26 -7.51 -2.22
C ASP A 71 -15.41 -8.76 -2.48
N GLU A 72 -15.67 -9.45 -3.60
CA GLU A 72 -14.88 -10.62 -3.99
C GLU A 72 -13.43 -10.27 -4.33
N LEU A 73 -13.22 -9.04 -4.81
CA LEU A 73 -11.95 -8.51 -5.27
C LEU A 73 -11.74 -7.07 -4.77
N ILE A 74 -10.49 -6.75 -4.45
CA ILE A 74 -10.01 -5.40 -4.22
C ILE A 74 -8.99 -5.03 -5.27
N ASP A 75 -8.99 -3.76 -5.66
CA ASP A 75 -7.96 -3.22 -6.53
C ASP A 75 -6.76 -2.75 -5.70
N ILE A 76 -5.57 -3.00 -6.21
CA ILE A 76 -4.31 -2.73 -5.53
C ILE A 76 -3.37 -2.03 -6.49
N PHE A 77 -2.89 -0.86 -6.09
CA PHE A 77 -1.73 -0.23 -6.71
C PHE A 77 -0.51 -0.45 -5.84
N ALA A 78 0.44 -1.25 -6.33
CA ALA A 78 1.69 -1.52 -5.64
C ALA A 78 2.86 -0.86 -6.35
N GLY A 79 3.85 -0.44 -5.57
CA GLY A 79 5.07 0.12 -6.12
C GLY A 79 6.27 -0.05 -5.20
N LYS A 80 7.46 0.22 -5.73
CA LYS A 80 8.69 0.29 -4.95
C LYS A 80 9.71 1.20 -5.58
N ASN A 81 10.62 1.68 -4.74
CA ASN A 81 11.87 2.31 -5.14
C ASN A 81 13.02 1.65 -4.34
N SER A 82 14.14 2.36 -4.20
CA SER A 82 15.28 1.91 -3.39
C SER A 82 14.95 1.76 -1.91
N SER A 83 14.11 2.65 -1.37
CA SER A 83 13.88 2.84 0.06
C SER A 83 12.65 2.12 0.61
N TYR A 84 11.60 1.96 -0.19
CA TYR A 84 10.37 1.33 0.29
C TYR A 84 9.64 0.53 -0.79
N PHE A 85 8.77 -0.37 -0.33
CA PHE A 85 7.70 -0.98 -1.10
C PHE A 85 6.36 -0.52 -0.51
N PHE A 86 5.34 -0.30 -1.34
CA PHE A 86 4.02 0.06 -0.85
C PHE A 86 2.91 -0.67 -1.61
N LYS A 87 1.74 -0.75 -0.99
CA LYS A 87 0.47 -1.10 -1.63
C LYS A 87 -0.57 -0.10 -1.19
N ILE A 88 -1.39 0.38 -2.13
CA ILE A 88 -2.59 1.16 -1.87
C ILE A 88 -3.76 0.25 -2.22
N TYR A 89 -4.66 0.05 -1.25
CA TYR A 89 -5.91 -0.69 -1.42
C TYR A 89 -6.99 0.29 -1.88
N ILE A 90 -7.65 -0.06 -2.98
CA ILE A 90 -8.61 0.80 -3.67
C ILE A 90 -9.97 0.08 -3.67
N ASN A 91 -11.01 0.79 -3.26
CA ASN A 91 -12.37 0.29 -3.38
C ASN A 91 -12.76 0.27 -4.85
N LYS A 92 -13.16 -0.89 -5.36
CA LYS A 92 -13.49 -1.06 -6.78
C LYS A 92 -14.74 -0.27 -7.20
N ASN A 93 -15.68 -0.06 -6.29
CA ASN A 93 -16.95 0.59 -6.58
C ASN A 93 -16.83 2.12 -6.60
N SER A 94 -16.04 2.70 -5.69
CA SER A 94 -15.86 4.14 -5.60
C SER A 94 -14.55 4.66 -6.22
N ASN A 95 -13.62 3.76 -6.53
CA ASN A 95 -12.25 4.08 -6.98
C ASN A 95 -11.45 4.92 -5.96
N ASP A 96 -11.88 4.95 -4.69
CA ASP A 96 -11.18 5.63 -3.62
C ASP A 96 -10.13 4.72 -2.99
N ALA A 97 -8.99 5.31 -2.60
CA ALA A 97 -8.06 4.63 -1.71
C ALA A 97 -8.69 4.48 -0.32
N ILE A 98 -8.75 3.24 0.16
CA ILE A 98 -9.37 2.91 1.45
C ILE A 98 -8.35 2.58 2.53
N SER A 99 -7.16 2.13 2.14
CA SER A 99 -6.05 1.90 3.06
C SER A 99 -4.74 1.72 2.30
N PHE A 100 -3.62 1.65 3.01
CA PHE A 100 -2.31 1.43 2.42
C PHE A 100 -1.37 0.70 3.39
N ILE A 101 -0.36 0.06 2.83
CA ILE A 101 0.84 -0.33 3.56
C ILE A 101 2.08 0.26 2.92
N MET A 102 3.08 0.56 3.74
CA MET A 102 4.43 0.88 3.28
C MET A 102 5.44 0.08 4.11
N ILE A 103 6.26 -0.70 3.42
CA ILE A 103 7.35 -1.48 3.99
C ILE A 103 8.63 -0.68 3.76
N ASP A 104 9.18 -0.13 4.83
CA ASP A 104 10.46 0.58 4.79
C ASP A 104 11.61 -0.45 4.70
N ARG A 105 12.51 -0.24 3.74
CA ARG A 105 13.68 -1.10 3.47
C ARG A 105 14.97 -0.47 3.97
N ASP A 106 14.96 0.83 4.23
CA ASP A 106 16.09 1.50 4.85
C ASP A 106 16.01 1.23 6.35
N LYS A 107 16.94 0.42 6.85
CA LYS A 107 17.00 0.03 8.27
C LYS A 107 17.00 1.28 9.15
N GLY A 108 15.86 1.54 9.80
CA GLY A 108 15.75 2.23 11.09
C GLY A 108 16.66 3.43 11.32
N ASN A 109 16.56 4.49 10.50
CA ASN A 109 16.75 5.83 11.05
C ASN A 109 15.43 6.27 11.69
N ILE A 110 15.03 5.58 12.76
CA ILE A 110 14.02 6.07 13.69
C ILE A 110 14.71 7.21 14.44
N ILE A 111 14.43 8.44 14.02
CA ILE A 111 14.75 9.63 14.78
C ILE A 111 13.84 9.57 16.02
N ASN A 112 14.43 9.24 17.18
CA ASN A 112 13.81 9.51 18.47
C ASN A 112 13.90 11.01 18.77
#